data_AF-A0A8X6PDB5-F1
#
_entry.id   AF-A0A8X6PDB5-F1
#
_cell.length_a   1.000
_cell.length_b   1.000
_cell.length_c   1.000
_cell.angle_alpha   90.00
_cell.angle_beta   90.00
_cell.angle_gamma   90.00
#
_symmetry.space_group_name_H-M   'P 1'
#
loop_
_entity.id
_entity.type
_entity.pdbx_description
1 polymer ?
#
loop_
_entity_poly.entity_id
_entity_poly.type
_entity_poly.pdbx_seq_one_letter_code
_entity_poly.pdbx_strand_id
1 'polypeptide(L)'
;MRKSTPLYHQKKMFPVKQPPQDRKLLFQIGDKEVLQEQQDKLKLFADQKRPTPSYTSGDLVLVTKPNQSHKNAGVTSKFVPRRDGPFVIVERKSPVSYSVANTDSPQLPV
;
A
#
# COMPACT_ATOMS: atom_id res chain seq x y z
N MET A 1 -56.18 43.36 24.89
CA MET A 1 -55.78 42.28 23.97
C MET A 1 -54.50 42.69 23.25
N ARG A 2 -53.33 42.12 23.59
CA ARG A 2 -52.04 42.44 22.92
C ARG A 2 -51.78 41.38 21.85
N LYS A 3 -51.72 41.78 20.58
CA LYS A 3 -51.51 40.87 19.44
C LYS A 3 -50.03 40.51 19.34
N SER A 4 -49.71 39.22 19.36
CA SER A 4 -48.39 38.66 19.08
C SER A 4 -48.07 38.78 17.59
N THR A 5 -46.96 39.39 17.22
CA THR A 5 -46.38 39.29 15.87
C THR A 5 -45.12 38.42 15.95
N PRO A 6 -45.03 37.30 15.20
CA PRO A 6 -43.80 36.52 15.17
C PRO A 6 -42.77 37.21 14.28
N LEU A 7 -41.56 37.45 14.82
CA LEU A 7 -40.40 37.87 14.05
C LEU A 7 -39.99 36.72 13.11
N TYR A 8 -40.41 36.81 11.84
CA TYR A 8 -39.89 35.93 10.79
C TYR A 8 -38.49 36.42 10.39
N HIS A 9 -37.46 35.73 10.86
CA HIS A 9 -36.07 35.97 10.44
C HIS A 9 -35.90 35.48 8.99
N GLN A 10 -35.97 36.40 8.04
CA GLN A 10 -35.76 36.11 6.62
C GLN A 10 -34.27 35.91 6.35
N LYS A 11 -33.78 34.66 6.37
CA LYS A 11 -32.43 34.33 5.89
C LYS A 11 -32.37 34.60 4.38
N LYS A 12 -31.68 35.66 3.97
CA LYS A 12 -31.29 35.84 2.56
C LYS A 12 -30.33 34.71 2.17
N MET A 13 -30.81 33.73 1.41
CA MET A 13 -29.93 32.76 0.76
C MET A 13 -29.27 33.45 -0.43
N PHE A 14 -27.96 33.65 -0.36
CA PHE A 14 -27.17 34.03 -1.52
C PHE A 14 -27.03 32.79 -2.43
N PRO A 15 -27.17 32.93 -3.76
CA PRO A 15 -27.01 31.81 -4.66
C PRO A 15 -25.57 31.30 -4.60
N VAL A 16 -25.41 30.03 -4.22
CA VAL A 16 -24.13 29.31 -4.36
C VAL A 16 -23.84 29.24 -5.86
N LYS A 17 -22.82 29.97 -6.33
CA LYS A 17 -22.31 29.79 -7.69
C LYS A 17 -21.80 28.35 -7.80
N GLN A 18 -22.58 27.48 -8.44
CA GLN A 18 -22.08 26.14 -8.75
C GLN A 18 -20.88 26.28 -9.69
N PRO A 19 -19.74 25.61 -9.41
CA PRO A 19 -18.62 25.64 -10.32
C PRO A 19 -19.04 25.01 -11.66
N PRO A 20 -18.57 25.54 -12.81
CA PRO A 20 -18.92 25.01 -14.12
C PRO A 20 -18.53 23.54 -14.22
N GLN A 21 -19.47 22.72 -14.68
CA GLN A 21 -19.39 21.25 -14.69
C GLN A 21 -18.26 20.70 -15.59
N ASP A 22 -17.75 21.53 -16.50
CA ASP A 22 -16.81 21.12 -17.55
C ASP A 22 -15.34 21.09 -17.11
N ARG A 23 -15.00 21.58 -15.90
CA ARG A 23 -13.62 21.49 -15.39
C ARG A 23 -13.22 20.09 -14.93
N LYS A 24 -14.18 19.19 -14.71
CA LYS A 24 -13.89 17.83 -14.22
C LYS A 24 -13.49 16.86 -15.32
N LEU A 25 -13.88 17.10 -16.57
CA LEU A 25 -13.67 16.16 -17.68
C LEU A 25 -12.35 16.41 -18.42
N LEU A 26 -11.90 17.66 -18.53
CA LEU A 26 -10.65 18.01 -19.22
C LEU A 26 -9.40 17.55 -18.43
N PHE A 27 -9.50 17.45 -17.10
CA PHE A 27 -8.44 16.96 -16.20
C PHE A 27 -8.31 15.43 -16.17
N GLN A 28 -9.14 14.69 -16.90
CA GLN A 28 -9.15 13.22 -16.80
C GLN A 28 -8.45 12.50 -17.97
N ILE A 29 -8.18 13.21 -19.07
CA ILE A 29 -7.73 12.59 -20.33
C ILE A 29 -6.28 13.01 -20.67
N GLY A 30 -5.91 14.28 -20.48
CA GLY A 30 -4.53 14.76 -20.68
C GLY A 30 -3.58 14.45 -19.52
N ASP A 31 -4.13 14.15 -18.34
CA ASP A 31 -3.33 13.99 -17.11
C ASP A 31 -2.85 12.56 -16.88
N LYS A 32 -3.34 11.56 -17.62
CA LYS A 32 -2.93 10.16 -17.40
C LYS A 32 -1.48 9.91 -17.81
N GLU A 33 -1.06 10.44 -18.95
CA GLU A 33 0.32 10.31 -19.42
C GLU A 33 1.28 11.09 -18.51
N VAL A 34 0.92 12.33 -18.15
CA VAL A 34 1.70 13.14 -17.21
C VAL A 34 1.80 12.45 -15.84
N LEU A 35 0.70 11.90 -15.33
CA LEU A 35 0.67 11.18 -14.06
C LEU A 35 1.50 9.90 -14.14
N GLN A 36 1.44 9.16 -15.25
CA GLN A 36 2.26 7.97 -15.48
C GLN A 36 3.75 8.32 -15.52
N GLU A 37 4.14 9.37 -16.25
CA GLU A 37 5.53 9.85 -16.28
C GLU A 37 6.03 10.25 -14.88
N GLN A 38 5.20 10.94 -14.10
CA GLN A 38 5.55 11.32 -12.73
C GLN A 38 5.67 10.08 -11.83
N GLN A 39 4.77 9.10 -11.98
CA GLN A 39 4.88 7.82 -11.28
C GLN A 39 6.15 7.07 -11.66
N ASP A 40 6.50 7.02 -12.94
CA ASP A 40 7.70 6.32 -13.42
C ASP A 40 8.99 7.00 -12.91
N LYS A 41 9.04 8.34 -12.90
CA LYS A 41 10.16 9.10 -12.30
C LYS A 41 10.34 8.76 -10.82
N LEU A 42 9.25 8.74 -10.05
CA LEU A 42 9.27 8.40 -8.63
C LEU A 42 9.66 6.94 -8.39
N LYS A 43 9.18 6.02 -9.23
CA LYS A 43 9.52 4.60 -9.18
C LYS A 43 11.00 4.37 -9.45
N LEU A 44 11.56 4.96 -10.51
CA LEU A 44 12.98 4.86 -10.85
C LEU A 44 13.87 5.33 -9.69
N PHE A 45 13.54 6.48 -9.08
CA PHE A 45 14.26 6.99 -7.93
C PHE A 45 14.13 6.08 -6.70
N ALA A 46 12.95 5.52 -6.46
CA ALA A 46 12.74 4.58 -5.37
C ALA A 46 13.52 3.28 -5.58
N ASP A 47 13.56 2.76 -6.81
CA ASP A 47 14.26 1.52 -7.14
C ASP A 47 15.78 1.66 -7.01
N GLN A 48 16.35 2.82 -7.37
CA GLN A 48 17.77 3.12 -7.13
C GLN A 48 18.16 3.10 -5.64
N LYS A 49 17.22 3.44 -4.75
CA LYS A 49 17.44 3.45 -3.30
C LYS A 49 17.24 2.09 -2.64
N ARG A 50 16.60 1.13 -3.34
CA ARG A 50 16.34 -0.20 -2.78
C ARG A 50 17.62 -1.03 -2.87
N PRO A 51 18.16 -1.54 -1.76
CA PRO A 51 19.23 -2.51 -1.84
C PRO A 51 18.71 -3.76 -2.54
N THR A 52 19.41 -4.20 -3.58
CA THR A 52 19.13 -5.46 -4.28
C THR A 52 20.02 -6.55 -3.70
N PRO A 53 19.53 -7.34 -2.72
CA PRO A 53 20.33 -8.44 -2.21
C PRO A 53 20.51 -9.50 -3.31
N SER A 54 21.77 -9.77 -3.65
CA SER A 54 22.17 -10.84 -4.55
C SER A 54 22.40 -12.11 -3.74
N TYR A 55 21.34 -12.86 -3.48
CA TYR A 55 21.47 -14.14 -2.81
C TYR A 55 21.85 -15.25 -3.80
N THR A 56 22.59 -16.23 -3.30
CA THR A 56 22.97 -17.45 -4.02
C THR A 56 22.18 -18.66 -3.54
N SER A 57 22.08 -19.70 -4.37
CA SER A 57 21.49 -20.97 -3.97
C SER A 57 22.33 -21.60 -2.86
N GLY A 58 21.68 -22.07 -1.79
CA GLY A 58 22.33 -22.57 -0.58
C GLY A 58 22.41 -21.54 0.55
N ASP A 59 22.14 -20.26 0.29
CA ASP A 59 22.11 -19.24 1.34
C ASP A 59 20.97 -19.50 2.33
N LEU A 60 21.25 -19.28 3.62
CA LEU A 60 20.24 -19.31 4.68
C LEU A 60 19.66 -17.91 4.88
N VAL A 61 18.35 -17.78 4.72
CA VAL A 61 17.63 -16.51 4.79
C VAL A 61 16.45 -16.57 5.74
N LEU A 62 16.17 -15.44 6.39
CA LEU A 62 14.97 -15.25 7.20
C LEU A 62 13.86 -14.63 6.34
N VAL A 63 12.67 -15.24 6.32
CA VAL A 63 11.54 -14.76 5.51
C VAL A 63 10.65 -13.87 6.38
N THR A 64 10.31 -12.68 5.86
CA THR A 64 9.38 -11.78 6.56
C THR A 64 7.95 -12.25 6.33
N LYS A 65 7.22 -12.53 7.42
CA LYS A 65 5.80 -12.89 7.34
C LYS A 65 4.93 -11.62 7.29
N PRO A 66 3.82 -11.63 6.54
CA PRO A 66 2.83 -10.57 6.65
C PRO A 66 2.25 -10.55 8.07
N ASN A 67 1.84 -9.37 8.55
CA ASN A 67 1.22 -9.24 9.87
C ASN A 67 -0.06 -10.09 9.93
N GLN A 68 -0.02 -11.20 10.67
CA GLN A 68 -1.20 -12.01 10.94
C GLN A 68 -2.04 -11.37 12.04
N SER A 69 -3.38 -11.39 11.87
CA SER A 69 -4.28 -10.93 12.92
C SER A 69 -4.39 -12.02 14.00
N HIS A 70 -3.56 -11.94 15.04
CA HIS A 70 -3.57 -12.89 16.15
C HIS A 70 -4.71 -12.60 17.13
N LYS A 71 -5.96 -12.92 16.76
CA LYS A 71 -7.12 -12.76 17.65
C LYS A 71 -7.24 -13.87 18.70
N ASN A 72 -6.73 -15.07 18.40
CA ASN A 72 -6.94 -16.27 19.21
C ASN A 72 -5.66 -16.87 19.80
N ALA A 73 -4.50 -16.22 19.61
CA ALA A 73 -3.20 -16.81 19.96
C ALA A 73 -2.77 -16.57 21.42
N GLY A 74 -3.58 -15.86 22.23
CA GLY A 74 -3.20 -15.45 23.60
C GLY A 74 -2.00 -14.49 23.69
N VAL A 75 -1.32 -14.23 22.58
CA VAL A 75 -0.15 -13.38 22.44
C VAL A 75 -0.46 -12.25 21.47
N THR A 76 -0.10 -11.01 21.83
CA THR A 76 -0.29 -9.88 20.92
C THR A 76 0.74 -9.92 19.80
N SER A 77 0.36 -9.47 18.60
CA SER A 77 1.24 -9.43 17.42
C SER A 77 2.56 -8.66 17.64
N LYS A 78 2.62 -7.80 18.66
CA LYS A 78 3.83 -7.08 19.06
C LYS A 78 4.94 -8.00 19.58
N PHE A 79 4.57 -9.16 20.13
CA PHE A 79 5.51 -10.14 20.69
C PHE A 79 5.82 -11.29 19.74
N VAL A 80 5.17 -11.35 18.57
CA VAL A 80 5.45 -12.37 17.55
C VAL A 80 6.62 -11.90 16.68
N PRO A 81 7.65 -12.75 16.43
CA PRO A 81 8.71 -12.42 15.50
C PRO A 81 8.17 -12.05 14.12
N ARG A 82 8.69 -10.97 13.53
CA ARG A 82 8.31 -10.54 12.17
C ARG A 82 8.89 -11.41 11.07
N ARG A 83 10.01 -12.07 11.37
CA ARG A 83 10.71 -12.96 10.46
C ARG A 83 10.66 -14.36 11.00
N ASP A 84 10.57 -15.32 10.09
CA ASP A 84 10.54 -16.73 10.38
C ASP A 84 11.71 -17.45 9.74
N GLY A 85 12.12 -18.55 10.40
CA GLY A 85 12.96 -19.65 9.93
C GLY A 85 14.28 -19.31 9.25
N PRO A 86 15.35 -20.07 9.45
CA PRO A 86 16.34 -20.21 8.40
C PRO A 86 15.73 -21.07 7.28
N PHE A 87 15.45 -20.44 6.15
CA PHE A 87 15.13 -21.14 4.90
C PHE A 87 16.35 -21.18 4.00
N VAL A 88 16.50 -22.26 3.25
CA VAL A 88 17.55 -22.36 2.23
C VAL A 88 17.01 -21.89 0.89
N ILE A 89 17.76 -21.06 0.18
CA ILE A 89 17.43 -20.71 -1.20
C ILE A 89 17.74 -21.90 -2.10
N VAL A 90 16.73 -22.44 -2.77
CA VAL A 90 16.88 -23.54 -3.72
C VAL A 90 17.30 -23.00 -5.08
N GLU A 91 16.56 -22.02 -5.59
CA GLU A 91 16.82 -21.45 -6.90
C GLU A 91 16.40 -19.97 -6.97
N ARG A 92 16.97 -19.24 -7.94
CA ARG A 92 16.52 -17.90 -8.29
C ARG A 92 15.51 -17.97 -9.42
N LYS A 93 14.24 -17.66 -9.14
CA LYS A 93 13.15 -17.65 -10.13
C LYS A 93 13.10 -16.37 -10.96
N SER A 94 13.49 -15.23 -10.37
CA SER A 94 13.53 -13.94 -11.06
C SER A 94 14.61 -13.04 -10.45
N PRO A 95 14.88 -11.85 -11.01
CA PRO A 95 15.82 -10.91 -10.42
C PRO A 95 15.54 -10.57 -8.93
N VAL A 96 14.28 -10.65 -8.50
CA VAL A 96 13.81 -10.29 -7.14
C VAL A 96 13.07 -11.42 -6.42
N SER A 97 12.95 -12.60 -7.03
CA SER A 97 12.18 -13.72 -6.50
C SER A 97 13.04 -14.98 -6.42
N TYR A 98 13.01 -15.63 -5.26
CA TYR A 98 13.77 -16.84 -4.96
C TYR A 98 12.79 -17.91 -4.49
N SER A 99 13.04 -19.17 -4.86
CA SER A 99 12.38 -20.30 -4.22
C SER A 99 13.15 -20.67 -2.95
N VAL A 100 12.41 -20.89 -1.87
CA VAL A 100 12.97 -21.22 -0.58
C VAL A 100 12.39 -22.54 -0.10
N ALA A 101 13.21 -23.33 0.57
CA ALA A 101 12.81 -24.60 1.19
C ALA A 101 13.21 -24.62 2.67
N ASN A 102 12.59 -25.53 3.42
CA ASN A 102 13.01 -25.78 4.79
C ASN A 102 14.42 -26.40 4.79
N THR A 103 15.20 -26.06 5.81
CA THR A 103 16.56 -26.60 5.97
C THR A 103 16.55 -28.14 6.10
N ASP A 104 15.51 -28.71 6.72
CA ASP A 104 15.38 -30.16 6.93
C ASP A 104 14.96 -30.93 5.67
N SER A 105 14.29 -30.27 4.73
CA SER A 105 13.73 -30.87 3.51
C SER A 105 13.91 -29.99 2.28
N PRO A 106 15.15 -29.84 1.78
CA PRO A 106 15.48 -28.92 0.69
C PRO A 106 14.87 -29.30 -0.68
N GLN A 107 14.28 -30.50 -0.79
CA GLN A 107 13.69 -31.01 -2.04
C GLN A 107 12.28 -30.46 -2.32
N LEU A 108 11.60 -29.89 -1.33
CA LEU A 108 10.24 -29.36 -1.47
C LEU A 108 10.23 -27.86 -1.15
N PRO A 109 9.97 -26.99 -2.14
CA PRO A 109 9.82 -25.56 -1.88
C PRO A 109 8.58 -25.29 -1.02
N VAL A 110 8.67 -24.28 -0.15
CA VAL A 110 7.62 -23.83 0.79
C VAL A 110 6.70 -22.81 0.14
#